data_AF-A0A2S0KCJ4-F1
#
_entry.id   AF-A0A2S0KCJ4-F1
#
_cell.length_a   1.000
_cell.length_b   1.000
_cell.length_c   1.000
_cell.angle_alpha   90.00
_cell.angle_beta   90.00
_cell.angle_gamma   90.00
#
_symmetry.space_group_name_H-M   'P 1'
#
loop_
_entity.id
_entity.type
_entity.pdbx_description
1 polymer ?
#
loop_
_entity_poly.entity_id
_entity_poly.type
_entity_poly.pdbx_seq_one_letter_code
_entity_poly.pdbx_strand_id
1 'polypeptide(L)'
;MNNWANLAGLGLLAAALATVAYVRYRQREWASLLREVELARGLRDLADGDAVKLACVDEFEVTVYQRLFYESAVGPRLRSAAWALMATLFAAVAALLFDGVDGVAADVFWIVSLIVAFLFGMAVLVYLVLAVYSAATTPRVSFAASYAAADADDED
;
A
#
# COMPACT_ATOMS: atom_id res chain seq x y z
N MET A 1 -11.29 -8.46 -35.87
CA MET A 1 -11.20 -7.98 -34.47
C MET A 1 -10.25 -6.78 -34.45
N ASN A 2 -10.73 -5.61 -34.02
CA ASN A 2 -10.00 -4.34 -34.10
C ASN A 2 -8.77 -4.35 -33.17
N ASN A 3 -7.61 -3.90 -33.65
CA ASN A 3 -6.36 -3.79 -32.89
C ASN A 3 -6.55 -3.08 -31.53
N TRP A 4 -7.46 -2.12 -31.45
CA TRP A 4 -7.82 -1.41 -30.23
C TRP A 4 -8.42 -2.29 -29.13
N ALA A 5 -9.29 -3.24 -29.47
CA ALA A 5 -9.88 -4.16 -28.50
C ALA A 5 -8.83 -5.11 -27.92
N ASN A 6 -7.91 -5.58 -28.77
CA ASN A 6 -6.79 -6.42 -28.34
C ASN A 6 -5.82 -5.64 -27.43
N LEU A 7 -5.51 -4.38 -27.76
CA LEU A 7 -4.69 -3.50 -26.93
C LEU A 7 -5.35 -3.21 -25.58
N ALA A 8 -6.65 -2.93 -25.55
CA ALA A 8 -7.40 -2.73 -24.32
C ALA A 8 -7.40 -3.99 -23.43
N GLY A 9 -7.62 -5.17 -24.03
CA GLY A 9 -7.55 -6.46 -23.31
C GLY A 9 -6.16 -6.77 -22.74
N LEU A 10 -5.10 -6.54 -23.53
CA LEU A 10 -3.72 -6.70 -23.05
C LEU A 10 -3.38 -5.69 -21.96
N GLY A 11 -3.82 -4.44 -22.09
CA GLY A 11 -3.67 -3.40 -21.08
C GLY A 11 -4.34 -3.77 -19.75
N LEU A 12 -5.55 -4.32 -19.81
CA LEU A 12 -6.28 -4.80 -18.63
C LEU A 12 -5.55 -5.96 -17.95
N LEU A 13 -5.06 -6.93 -18.72
CA LEU A 13 -4.24 -8.03 -18.19
C LEU A 13 -2.95 -7.52 -17.54
N ALA A 14 -2.27 -6.57 -18.18
CA ALA A 14 -1.07 -5.95 -17.65
C ALA A 14 -1.37 -5.21 -16.32
N ALA A 15 -2.47 -4.45 -16.25
CA ALA A 15 -2.91 -3.78 -15.04
C ALA A 15 -3.23 -4.77 -13.91
N ALA A 16 -3.87 -5.90 -14.24
CA ALA A 16 -4.17 -6.95 -13.28
C ALA A 16 -2.89 -7.59 -12.72
N LEU A 17 -1.96 -7.96 -13.60
CA LEU A 17 -0.66 -8.53 -13.20
C LEU A 17 0.15 -7.53 -12.37
N ALA A 18 0.17 -6.25 -12.76
CA ALA A 18 0.84 -5.20 -12.01
C ALA A 18 0.24 -5.03 -10.61
N THR A 19 -1.10 -5.06 -10.49
CA THR A 19 -1.80 -4.97 -9.21
C THR A 19 -1.44 -6.14 -8.30
N VAL A 20 -1.50 -7.37 -8.83
CA VAL A 20 -1.14 -8.57 -8.08
C VAL A 20 0.34 -8.53 -7.66
N ALA A 21 1.25 -8.17 -8.57
CA ALA A 21 2.67 -8.05 -8.28
C ALA A 21 2.95 -7.00 -7.20
N TYR A 22 2.30 -5.83 -7.28
CA TYR A 22 2.38 -4.77 -6.28
C TYR A 22 1.94 -5.25 -4.89
N VAL A 23 0.77 -5.89 -4.80
CA VAL A 23 0.24 -6.41 -3.53
C VAL A 23 1.16 -7.48 -2.96
N ARG A 24 1.67 -8.39 -3.81
CA ARG A 24 2.59 -9.45 -3.41
C ARG A 24 3.93 -8.89 -2.91
N TYR A 25 4.46 -7.88 -3.59
CA TYR A 25 5.66 -7.17 -3.18
C TYR A 25 5.48 -6.53 -1.81
N ARG A 26 4.38 -5.80 -1.59
CA ARG A 26 4.06 -5.19 -0.30
C ARG A 26 3.79 -6.20 0.81
N GLN A 27 3.27 -7.37 0.51
CA GLN A 27 3.15 -8.45 1.51
C GLN A 27 4.50 -9.05 1.92
N ARG A 28 5.48 -9.06 1.01
CA ARG A 28 6.83 -9.58 1.29
C ARG A 28 7.66 -8.60 2.11
N GLU A 29 7.36 -7.31 2.04
CA GLU A 29 8.05 -6.26 2.80
C GLU A 29 7.89 -6.45 4.32
N TRP A 30 6.71 -6.80 4.81
CA TRP A 30 6.49 -7.29 6.18
C TRP A 30 7.46 -8.39 6.62
N ALA A 31 7.67 -9.39 5.76
CA ALA A 31 8.57 -10.51 6.06
C ALA A 31 10.05 -10.08 6.06
N SER A 32 10.43 -9.05 5.31
CA SER A 32 11.77 -8.47 5.44
C SER A 32 11.92 -7.64 6.71
N LEU A 33 10.91 -6.87 7.11
CA LEU A 33 10.98 -6.08 8.36
C LEU A 33 11.17 -6.97 9.58
N LEU A 34 10.51 -8.13 9.65
CA LEU A 34 10.73 -9.08 10.74
C LEU A 34 12.19 -9.60 10.79
N ARG A 35 12.82 -9.80 9.64
CA ARG A 35 14.25 -10.18 9.58
C ARG A 35 15.15 -9.01 9.98
N GLU A 36 14.80 -7.79 9.61
CA GLU A 36 15.54 -6.58 10.00
C GLU A 36 15.48 -6.35 11.52
N VAL A 37 14.34 -6.62 12.17
CA VAL A 37 14.22 -6.57 13.64
C VAL A 37 15.13 -7.60 14.32
N GLU A 38 15.19 -8.82 13.80
CA GLU A 38 16.08 -9.87 14.35
C GLU A 38 17.56 -9.50 14.13
N LEU A 39 17.89 -8.91 12.99
CA LEU A 39 19.22 -8.38 12.71
C LEU A 39 19.61 -7.26 13.68
N ALA A 40 18.70 -6.34 14.00
CA ALA A 40 18.95 -5.26 14.98
C ALA A 40 19.37 -5.85 16.34
N ARG A 41 18.64 -6.86 16.83
CA ARG A 41 18.98 -7.57 18.07
C ARG A 41 20.37 -8.19 18.00
N GLY A 42 20.67 -8.92 16.92
CA GLY A 42 21.98 -9.54 16.75
C GLY A 42 23.13 -8.53 16.66
N LEU A 43 22.91 -7.38 16.02
CA LEU A 43 23.90 -6.30 15.96
C LEU A 43 24.09 -5.64 17.33
N ARG A 44 23.03 -5.52 18.14
CA ARG A 44 23.10 -4.97 19.49
C ARG A 44 23.91 -5.86 20.42
N ASP A 45 23.69 -7.17 20.35
CA ASP A 45 24.49 -8.16 21.09
C ASP A 45 25.97 -8.11 20.66
N LEU A 46 26.23 -7.94 19.35
CA LEU A 46 27.59 -7.86 18.81
C LEU A 46 28.28 -6.51 19.06
N ALA A 47 27.53 -5.47 19.41
CA ALA A 47 28.08 -4.16 19.75
C ALA A 47 28.85 -4.20 21.08
N ASP A 48 28.53 -5.12 21.99
CA ASP A 48 29.26 -5.38 23.24
C ASP A 48 29.57 -4.10 24.05
N GLY A 49 28.61 -3.16 24.09
CA GLY A 49 28.76 -1.89 24.80
C GLY A 49 29.58 -0.80 24.09
N ASP A 50 30.09 -1.05 22.88
CA ASP A 50 30.76 -0.03 22.06
C ASP A 50 29.78 1.07 21.64
N ALA A 51 29.99 2.28 22.14
CA ALA A 51 29.12 3.43 21.93
C ALA A 51 28.90 3.77 20.44
N VAL A 52 29.92 3.59 19.59
CA VAL A 52 29.79 3.91 18.15
C VAL A 52 28.93 2.87 17.45
N LYS A 53 29.10 1.58 17.79
CA LYS A 53 28.29 0.51 17.22
C LYS A 53 26.85 0.60 17.69
N LEU A 54 26.63 0.93 18.97
CA LEU A 54 25.28 1.14 19.51
C LEU A 54 24.56 2.30 18.82
N ALA A 55 25.24 3.42 18.58
CA ALA A 55 24.65 4.55 17.83
C ALA A 55 24.23 4.15 16.40
N CYS A 56 25.04 3.33 15.71
CA CYS A 56 24.66 2.78 14.40
C CYS A 56 23.43 1.86 14.48
N VAL A 57 23.32 1.06 15.55
CA VAL A 57 22.16 0.18 15.77
C VAL A 57 20.91 1.01 16.07
N ASP A 58 21.03 2.08 16.86
CA ASP A 58 19.90 2.98 17.17
C ASP A 58 19.35 3.63 15.89
N GLU A 59 20.20 4.13 14.99
CA GLU A 59 19.76 4.70 13.70
C GLU A 59 19.11 3.65 12.79
N PHE A 60 19.63 2.43 12.80
CA PHE A 60 19.03 1.30 12.08
C PHE A 60 17.64 0.96 12.64
N GLU A 61 17.50 0.86 13.96
CA GLU A 61 16.22 0.60 14.63
C GLU A 61 15.19 1.69 14.33
N VAL A 62 15.60 2.97 14.38
CA VAL A 62 14.75 4.11 14.01
C VAL A 62 14.19 3.94 12.60
N THR A 63 15.04 3.56 11.64
CA THR A 63 14.61 3.32 10.25
C THR A 63 13.61 2.17 10.15
N VAL A 64 13.85 1.08 10.89
CA VAL A 64 12.93 -0.08 10.93
C VAL A 64 11.57 0.33 11.52
N TYR A 65 11.55 1.09 12.62
CA TYR A 65 10.31 1.56 13.25
C TYR A 65 9.52 2.49 12.33
N GLN A 66 10.19 3.41 11.62
CA GLN A 66 9.53 4.28 10.64
C GLN A 66 8.85 3.48 9.53
N ARG A 67 9.53 2.47 8.99
CA ARG A 67 8.98 1.59 7.95
C ARG A 67 7.82 0.76 8.48
N LEU A 68 7.92 0.21 9.69
CA LEU A 68 6.86 -0.56 10.35
C LEU A 68 5.60 0.30 10.57
N PHE A 69 5.78 1.56 10.98
CA PHE A 69 4.67 2.49 11.19
C PHE A 69 3.97 2.83 9.86
N TYR A 70 4.74 3.12 8.81
CA TYR A 70 4.19 3.30 7.47
C TYR A 70 3.46 2.06 6.96
N GLU A 71 4.06 0.87 7.14
CA GLU A 71 3.47 -0.37 6.67
C GLU A 71 2.16 -0.70 7.39
N SER A 72 2.05 -0.43 8.68
CA SER A 72 0.83 -0.65 9.47
C SER A 72 -0.28 0.37 9.17
N ALA A 73 0.06 1.65 9.00
CA ALA A 73 -0.90 2.73 8.85
C ALA A 73 -1.29 3.03 7.39
N VAL A 74 -0.37 2.91 6.43
CA VAL A 74 -0.62 3.27 5.03
C VAL A 74 -0.75 2.03 4.15
N GLY A 75 0.06 1.00 4.42
CA GLY A 75 0.17 -0.22 3.62
C GLY A 75 -1.17 -0.94 3.33
N PRO A 76 -2.03 -1.24 4.32
CA PRO A 76 -3.31 -1.90 4.10
C PRO A 76 -4.24 -1.10 3.19
N ARG A 77 -4.29 0.23 3.37
CA ARG A 77 -5.21 1.11 2.65
C ARG A 77 -4.83 1.22 1.17
N LEU A 78 -3.53 1.35 0.87
CA LEU A 78 -3.06 1.33 -0.53
C LEU A 78 -3.31 -0.02 -1.22
N ARG A 79 -3.15 -1.14 -0.50
CA ARG A 79 -3.50 -2.47 -1.04
C ARG A 79 -4.99 -2.58 -1.35
N SER A 80 -5.86 -2.12 -0.44
CA SER A 80 -7.30 -2.10 -0.67
C SER A 80 -7.70 -1.18 -1.83
N ALA A 81 -7.07 0.00 -1.96
CA ALA A 81 -7.27 0.89 -3.10
C ALA A 81 -6.87 0.23 -4.43
N ALA A 82 -5.75 -0.49 -4.45
CA ALA A 82 -5.28 -1.19 -5.64
C ALA A 82 -6.25 -2.30 -6.08
N TRP A 83 -6.75 -3.11 -5.14
CA TRP A 83 -7.78 -4.12 -5.42
C TRP A 83 -9.10 -3.50 -5.90
N ALA A 84 -9.53 -2.42 -5.26
CA ALA A 84 -10.74 -1.71 -5.66
C ALA A 84 -10.61 -1.12 -7.08
N LEU A 85 -9.45 -0.58 -7.43
CA LEU A 85 -9.19 -0.04 -8.76
C LEU A 85 -9.24 -1.13 -9.83
N MET A 86 -8.65 -2.29 -9.54
CA MET A 86 -8.72 -3.44 -10.44
C MET A 86 -10.15 -3.95 -10.63
N ALA A 87 -10.94 -4.05 -9.55
CA ALA A 87 -12.35 -4.42 -9.63
C ALA A 87 -13.17 -3.39 -10.43
N THR A 88 -12.88 -2.10 -10.27
CA THR A 88 -13.49 -1.01 -11.05
C THR A 88 -13.21 -1.18 -12.53
N LEU A 89 -11.95 -1.45 -12.91
CA LEU A 89 -11.56 -1.66 -14.31
C LEU A 89 -12.28 -2.87 -14.92
N PHE A 90 -12.33 -4.00 -14.20
CA PHE A 90 -13.05 -5.18 -14.69
C PHE A 90 -14.55 -4.93 -14.85
N ALA A 91 -15.17 -4.24 -13.90
CA ALA A 91 -16.59 -3.91 -13.97
C ALA A 91 -16.90 -2.91 -15.10
N ALA A 92 -16.03 -1.93 -15.33
CA ALA A 92 -16.17 -0.99 -16.45
C ALA A 92 -16.05 -1.71 -17.80
N VAL A 93 -15.10 -2.64 -17.94
CA VAL A 93 -14.97 -3.47 -19.15
C VAL A 93 -16.19 -4.37 -19.33
N ALA A 94 -16.72 -4.96 -18.26
CA ALA A 94 -17.95 -5.76 -18.31
C ALA A 94 -19.14 -4.94 -18.80
N ALA A 95 -19.32 -3.71 -18.28
CA ALA A 95 -20.38 -2.81 -18.75
C ALA A 95 -20.24 -2.53 -20.27
N LEU A 96 -19.04 -2.22 -20.74
CA LEU A 96 -18.78 -1.99 -22.17
C LEU A 96 -19.06 -3.22 -23.05
N LEU A 97 -18.86 -4.43 -22.52
CA LEU A 97 -19.15 -5.68 -23.26
C LEU A 97 -20.65 -5.92 -23.43
N PHE A 98 -21.48 -5.53 -22.46
CA PHE A 98 -22.92 -5.74 -22.50
C PHE A 98 -23.71 -4.59 -23.12
N ASP A 99 -23.12 -3.39 -23.27
CA ASP A 99 -23.78 -2.18 -23.79
C ASP A 99 -24.39 -2.34 -25.20
N GLY A 100 -23.79 -3.18 -26.04
CA GLY A 100 -24.24 -3.43 -27.43
C GLY A 100 -24.94 -4.76 -27.65
N VAL A 101 -25.29 -5.48 -26.58
CA VAL A 101 -25.92 -6.80 -26.67
C VAL A 101 -27.40 -6.68 -26.34
N ASP A 102 -28.27 -7.04 -27.29
CA ASP A 102 -29.71 -6.99 -27.09
C ASP A 102 -30.21 -8.12 -26.16
N GLY A 103 -31.10 -7.77 -25.23
CA GLY A 103 -31.87 -8.72 -24.42
C GLY A 103 -31.87 -8.41 -22.93
N VAL A 104 -32.95 -8.78 -22.25
CA VAL A 104 -33.18 -8.45 -20.82
C VAL A 104 -32.02 -8.89 -19.92
N ALA A 105 -31.42 -10.05 -20.19
CA ALA A 105 -30.27 -10.51 -19.42
C ALA A 105 -29.05 -9.60 -19.60
N ALA A 106 -28.77 -9.16 -20.83
CA ALA A 106 -27.66 -8.25 -21.12
C ALA A 106 -27.88 -6.88 -20.46
N ASP A 107 -29.10 -6.35 -20.51
CA ASP A 107 -29.48 -5.10 -19.81
C ASP A 107 -29.19 -5.20 -18.30
N VAL A 108 -29.60 -6.31 -17.67
CA VAL A 108 -29.36 -6.54 -16.24
C VAL A 108 -27.85 -6.57 -15.94
N PHE A 109 -27.06 -7.30 -16.74
CA PHE A 109 -25.61 -7.35 -16.54
C PHE A 109 -24.93 -6.00 -16.78
N TRP A 110 -25.38 -5.21 -17.74
CA TRP A 110 -24.90 -3.85 -17.97
C TRP A 110 -25.16 -2.95 -16.76
N ILE A 111 -26.40 -2.92 -16.25
CA ILE A 111 -26.76 -2.14 -15.05
C ILE A 111 -25.93 -2.58 -13.84
N VAL A 112 -25.84 -3.89 -13.58
CA VAL A 112 -25.08 -4.43 -12.44
C VAL A 112 -23.61 -4.07 -12.55
N SER A 113 -23.01 -4.17 -13.75
CA SER A 113 -21.61 -3.82 -13.98
C SER A 113 -21.34 -2.35 -13.71
N LEU A 114 -22.25 -1.45 -14.13
CA LEU A 114 -22.16 -0.02 -13.81
C LEU A 114 -22.22 0.25 -12.31
N ILE A 115 -23.15 -0.38 -11.59
CA ILE A 115 -23.26 -0.24 -10.13
C ILE A 115 -21.96 -0.71 -9.45
N VAL A 116 -21.46 -1.88 -9.84
CA VAL A 116 -20.20 -2.43 -9.30
C VAL A 116 -19.03 -1.51 -9.60
N ALA A 117 -18.91 -1.01 -10.83
CA ALA A 117 -17.86 -0.05 -11.22
C ALA A 117 -17.94 1.22 -10.37
N PHE A 118 -19.13 1.77 -10.14
CA PHE A 118 -19.34 2.94 -9.32
C PHE A 118 -18.93 2.70 -7.85
N LEU A 119 -19.39 1.61 -7.25
CA LEU A 119 -19.08 1.29 -5.85
C LEU A 119 -17.58 1.08 -5.61
N PHE A 120 -16.92 0.32 -6.49
CA PHE A 120 -15.49 0.13 -6.39
C PHE A 120 -14.70 1.39 -6.72
N GLY A 121 -15.16 2.21 -7.68
CA GLY A 121 -14.57 3.50 -7.99
C GLY A 121 -14.59 4.43 -6.78
N MET A 122 -15.72 4.48 -6.07
CA MET A 122 -15.83 5.19 -4.78
C MET A 122 -14.90 4.60 -3.72
N ALA A 123 -14.81 3.27 -3.62
CA ALA A 123 -13.90 2.63 -2.69
C ALA A 123 -12.43 3.00 -2.93
N VAL A 124 -12.00 3.14 -4.19
CA VAL A 124 -10.64 3.65 -4.53
C VAL A 124 -10.41 5.00 -3.90
N LEU A 125 -11.34 5.94 -4.11
CA LEU A 125 -11.23 7.30 -3.58
C LEU A 125 -11.18 7.28 -2.04
N VAL A 126 -12.07 6.53 -1.40
CA VAL A 126 -12.11 6.40 0.07
C VAL A 126 -10.80 5.84 0.60
N TYR A 127 -10.28 4.76 0.03
CA TYR A 127 -9.03 4.16 0.50
C TYR A 127 -7.81 5.05 0.23
N LEU A 128 -7.79 5.78 -0.89
CA LEU A 128 -6.74 6.76 -1.16
C LEU A 128 -6.79 7.93 -0.18
N VAL A 129 -7.97 8.49 0.09
CA VAL A 129 -8.15 9.55 1.08
C VAL A 129 -7.72 9.06 2.45
N LEU A 130 -8.11 7.85 2.86
CA LEU A 130 -7.68 7.27 4.13
C LEU A 130 -6.17 7.03 4.17
N ALA A 131 -5.54 6.65 3.05
CA ALA A 131 -4.10 6.44 2.97
C ALA A 131 -3.33 7.76 3.04
N VAL A 132 -3.82 8.82 2.38
CA VAL A 132 -3.25 10.16 2.44
C VAL A 132 -3.43 10.75 3.84
N TYR A 133 -4.64 10.62 4.41
CA TYR A 133 -4.92 11.04 5.77
C TYR A 133 -4.01 10.31 6.74
N SER A 134 -3.91 8.98 6.67
CA SER A 134 -2.99 8.26 7.55
C SER A 134 -1.54 8.65 7.30
N ALA A 135 -1.10 8.88 6.07
CA ALA A 135 0.26 9.37 5.81
C ALA A 135 0.52 10.78 6.39
N ALA A 136 -0.49 11.65 6.43
CA ALA A 136 -0.39 13.02 6.93
C ALA A 136 -0.52 13.12 8.46
N THR A 137 -1.39 12.30 9.06
CA THR A 137 -1.69 12.33 10.50
C THR A 137 -0.98 11.26 11.29
N THR A 138 -0.33 10.29 10.64
CA THR A 138 0.64 9.44 11.33
C THR A 138 1.68 10.41 11.89
N PRO A 139 1.78 10.55 13.22
CA PRO A 139 2.78 11.40 13.77
C PRO A 139 4.08 10.82 13.24
N ARG A 140 4.81 11.62 12.48
CA ARG A 140 6.25 11.54 12.55
C ARG A 140 6.49 11.91 14.01
N VAL A 141 6.44 10.92 14.91
CA VAL A 141 7.16 11.01 16.17
C VAL A 141 8.58 11.13 15.67
N SER A 142 8.96 12.37 15.37
CA SER A 142 10.28 12.68 14.93
C SER A 142 11.06 12.28 16.15
N PHE A 143 11.81 11.19 16.03
CA PHE A 143 12.81 10.87 17.01
C PHE A 143 13.66 12.12 17.29
N ALA A 144 13.78 13.06 16.33
CA ALA A 144 14.30 14.41 16.55
C ALA A 144 13.65 15.22 17.70
N ALA A 145 12.35 15.13 17.93
CA ALA A 145 11.68 15.79 19.06
C ALA A 145 11.94 15.05 20.38
N SER A 146 12.04 13.71 20.33
CA SER A 146 12.40 12.89 21.49
C SER A 146 13.88 13.05 21.88
N TYR A 147 14.78 13.15 20.89
CA TYR A 147 16.20 13.43 21.07
C TYR A 147 16.41 14.88 21.53
N ALA A 148 15.69 15.86 20.96
CA ALA A 148 15.75 17.24 21.44
C ALA A 148 15.20 17.41 22.86
N ALA A 149 14.20 16.62 23.25
CA ALA A 149 13.72 16.60 24.63
C ALA A 149 14.72 15.91 25.58
N ALA A 150 15.40 14.84 25.12
CA ALA A 150 16.45 14.18 25.91
C ALA A 150 17.70 15.07 26.08
N ASP A 151 18.14 15.77 25.03
CA ASP A 151 19.24 16.75 25.11
C ASP A 151 18.89 17.93 26.04
N ALA A 152 17.62 18.34 26.07
CA ALA A 152 17.15 19.41 26.96
C ALA A 152 17.08 19.00 28.44
N ASP A 153 16.78 17.73 28.73
CA ASP A 153 16.74 17.19 30.09
C ASP A 153 18.15 16.87 30.65
N ASP A 154 19.17 16.69 29.79
CA ASP A 154 20.58 16.46 30.19
C ASP A 154 21.36 17.77 30.47
N GLU A 155 20.80 18.94 30.11
CA GLU A 155 21.40 20.27 30.34
C GLU A 155 20.95 20.97 31.64
N ASP A 156 19.99 20.39 32.39
CA ASP A 156 19.48 20.87 33.71
C ASP A 156 20.01 20.05 34.90
#